data_AF-A0A7S3WH52-F1
#
_entry.id   AF-A0A7S3WH52-F1
#
_cell.length_a   1.000
_cell.length_b   1.000
_cell.length_c   1.000
_cell.angle_alpha   90.00
_cell.angle_beta   90.00
_cell.angle_gamma   90.00
#
_symmetry.space_group_name_H-M   'P 1'
#
loop_
_entity.id
_entity.type
_entity.pdbx_description
1 polymer ?
#
loop_
_entity_poly.entity_id
_entity_poly.type
_entity_poly.pdbx_seq_one_letter_code
_entity_poly.pdbx_strand_id
1 'polypeptide(L)'
;GLWVAQSRKAKNYVARDLFWRIWSLTHFLNCSECGLPFPLAEMEHCTYHPQQPKFGDGDGCGIYPCCGQPAVRFDLSAGIRRGCRAKRHTPDVRSRALGSGASAQARLVDVALSLGDLVLIPFDAR
;
A
#
# COMPACT_ATOMS: atom_id res chain seq x y z
N GLY A 1 -19.00 11.92 29.00
CA GLY A 1 -18.38 11.84 27.66
C GLY A 1 -16.90 11.59 27.83
N LEU A 2 -16.49 10.33 27.75
CA LEU A 2 -15.10 9.90 27.92
C LEU A 2 -14.42 9.88 26.53
N TRP A 3 -14.02 11.05 26.04
CA TRP A 3 -13.10 11.11 24.90
C TRP A 3 -11.68 10.96 25.46
N VAL A 4 -11.12 9.77 25.23
CA VAL A 4 -9.78 9.36 25.63
C VAL A 4 -8.76 10.35 25.07
N ALA A 5 -8.14 11.12 25.96
CA ALA A 5 -6.93 11.87 25.69
C ALA A 5 -5.77 10.88 25.48
N GLN A 6 -5.70 10.29 24.30
CA GLN A 6 -4.49 9.60 23.86
C GLN A 6 -3.50 10.66 23.39
N SER A 7 -2.75 11.23 24.33
CA SER A 7 -1.58 12.05 24.04
C SER A 7 -0.56 11.18 23.30
N ARG A 8 -0.59 11.21 21.95
CA ARG A 8 0.50 10.69 21.14
C ARG A 8 1.74 11.47 21.53
N LYS A 9 2.70 10.83 22.23
CA LYS A 9 4.03 11.41 22.41
C LYS A 9 4.57 11.72 21.01
N ALA A 10 4.71 13.00 20.69
CA ALA A 10 5.28 13.41 19.43
C ALA A 10 6.73 12.91 19.41
N LYS A 11 7.06 12.02 18.47
CA LYS A 11 8.48 11.75 18.16
C LYS A 11 9.06 13.07 17.66
N ASN A 12 10.22 13.47 18.21
CA ASN A 12 10.96 14.61 17.69
C ASN A 12 11.52 14.23 16.32
N TYR A 13 10.82 14.65 15.27
CA TYR A 13 11.33 14.55 13.90
C TYR A 13 12.18 15.77 13.59
N VAL A 14 13.38 15.55 13.05
CA VAL A 14 14.15 16.63 12.43
C VAL A 14 13.36 17.13 11.23
N ALA A 15 13.35 18.44 10.97
CA ALA A 15 12.52 19.04 9.91
C ALA A 15 12.72 18.37 8.54
N ARG A 16 13.96 17.99 8.20
CA ARG A 16 14.32 17.22 7.01
C ARG A 16 13.58 15.89 6.93
N ASP A 17 13.51 15.18 8.05
CA ASP A 17 12.93 13.85 8.13
C ASP A 17 11.41 13.90 7.99
N LEU A 18 10.79 14.92 8.61
CA LEU A 18 9.38 15.20 8.45
C LEU A 18 9.03 15.57 6.99
N PHE A 19 9.87 16.40 6.35
CA PHE A 19 9.70 16.76 4.94
C PHE A 19 9.66 15.52 4.05
N TRP A 20 10.66 14.63 4.14
CA TRP A 20 10.72 13.44 3.30
C TRP A 20 9.57 12.46 3.57
N ARG A 21 9.14 12.33 4.83
CA ARG A 21 7.95 11.54 5.19
C ARG A 21 6.70 12.08 4.51
N ILE A 22 6.42 13.37 4.62
CA ILE A 22 5.25 13.99 3.99
C ILE A 22 5.35 13.91 2.47
N TRP A 23 6.52 14.22 1.90
CA TRP A 23 6.77 14.14 0.46
C TRP A 23 6.45 12.75 -0.08
N SER A 24 6.88 11.69 0.60
CA SER A 24 6.61 10.32 0.15
C SER A 24 5.15 9.89 0.20
N LEU A 25 4.34 10.51 1.06
CA LEU A 25 2.90 10.26 1.16
C LEU A 25 2.10 10.97 0.05
N THR A 26 2.66 12.00 -0.57
CA THR A 26 1.98 12.80 -1.61
C THR A 26 2.43 12.44 -3.03
N HIS A 27 3.47 11.63 -3.19
CA HIS A 27 3.98 11.20 -4.49
C HIS A 27 3.56 9.77 -4.77
N PHE A 28 2.86 9.57 -5.88
CA PHE A 28 2.24 8.30 -6.23
C PHE A 28 2.87 7.67 -7.47
N LEU A 29 2.85 6.35 -7.50
CA LEU A 29 3.17 5.53 -8.67
C LEU A 29 2.04 4.53 -8.89
N ASN A 30 1.95 3.96 -10.09
CA ASN A 30 1.05 2.84 -10.37
C ASN A 30 1.81 1.52 -10.27
N CYS A 31 1.17 0.48 -9.78
CA CYS A 31 1.75 -0.85 -9.75
C CYS A 31 1.31 -1.68 -10.95
N SER A 32 2.24 -2.23 -11.73
CA SER A 32 1.92 -3.06 -12.90
C SER A 32 1.33 -4.42 -12.52
N GLU A 33 1.52 -4.88 -11.28
CA GLU A 33 1.03 -6.18 -10.82
C GLU A 33 -0.37 -6.11 -10.22
N CYS A 34 -0.64 -5.15 -9.32
CA CYS A 34 -1.96 -5.02 -8.72
C CYS A 34 -2.88 -4.03 -9.46
N GLY A 35 -2.31 -3.22 -10.37
CA GLY A 35 -3.05 -2.24 -11.18
C GLY A 35 -3.47 -0.97 -10.42
N LEU A 36 -3.08 -0.82 -9.15
CA LEU A 36 -3.52 0.29 -8.31
C LEU A 36 -2.43 1.37 -8.16
N PRO A 37 -2.82 2.64 -8.01
CA PRO A 37 -1.93 3.69 -7.54
C PRO A 37 -1.57 3.45 -6.07
N PHE A 38 -0.33 3.77 -5.69
CA PHE A 38 0.17 3.69 -4.32
C PHE A 38 1.11 4.87 -4.05
N PRO A 39 1.14 5.42 -2.82
CA PRO A 39 2.12 6.44 -2.44
C PRO A 39 3.50 5.79 -2.28
N LEU A 40 4.57 6.53 -2.55
CA LEU A 40 5.95 6.03 -2.41
C LEU A 40 6.23 5.47 -1.00
N ALA A 41 5.63 6.07 0.03
CA ALA A 41 5.75 5.61 1.41
C ALA A 41 5.29 4.16 1.62
N GLU A 42 4.36 3.68 0.80
CA GLU A 42 3.73 2.35 0.90
C GLU A 42 4.27 1.37 -0.16
N MET A 43 5.50 1.59 -0.65
CA MET A 43 6.15 0.75 -1.66
C MET A 43 6.11 -0.75 -1.31
N GLU A 44 6.15 -1.11 -0.02
CA GLU A 44 6.12 -2.51 0.43
C GLU A 44 4.71 -3.06 0.71
N HIS A 45 3.65 -2.34 0.38
CA HIS A 45 2.27 -2.65 0.79
C HIS A 45 1.43 -3.24 -0.34
N CYS A 46 2.03 -3.88 -1.34
CA CYS A 46 1.27 -4.57 -2.38
C CYS A 46 0.61 -5.82 -1.80
N THR A 47 -0.63 -5.68 -1.33
CA THR A 47 -1.32 -6.75 -0.59
C THR A 47 -1.88 -7.85 -1.50
N TYR A 48 -1.78 -9.09 -1.04
CA TYR A 48 -2.30 -10.27 -1.73
C TYR A 48 -2.62 -11.41 -0.77
N HIS A 49 -3.43 -12.35 -1.24
CA HIS A 49 -3.62 -13.65 -0.61
C HIS A 49 -2.80 -14.69 -1.38
N PRO A 50 -1.92 -15.46 -0.71
CA PRO A 50 -1.13 -16.52 -1.36
C PRO A 50 -1.98 -17.74 -1.75
N GLN A 51 -3.19 -17.86 -1.22
CA GLN A 51 -4.11 -18.96 -1.52
C GLN A 51 -5.45 -18.40 -2.01
N GLN A 52 -6.02 -19.06 -3.01
CA GLN A 52 -7.33 -18.69 -3.54
C GLN A 52 -8.45 -18.94 -2.52
N PRO A 53 -9.52 -18.12 -2.55
CA PRO A 53 -10.66 -18.29 -1.65
C PRO A 53 -11.41 -19.59 -1.95
N LYS A 54 -11.91 -20.25 -0.90
CA LYS A 54 -12.79 -21.42 -1.00
C LYS A 54 -14.23 -20.98 -0.73
N PHE A 55 -15.12 -21.34 -1.64
CA PHE A 55 -16.56 -21.07 -1.54
C PHE A 55 -17.31 -22.41 -1.42
N GLY A 56 -18.42 -22.41 -0.67
CA GLY A 56 -19.39 -23.50 -0.72
C GLY A 56 -20.15 -23.49 -2.05
N ASP A 57 -20.81 -24.61 -2.35
CA ASP A 57 -21.63 -24.75 -3.55
C ASP A 57 -22.83 -23.80 -3.48
N GLY A 58 -22.89 -22.84 -4.42
CA GLY A 58 -23.93 -21.81 -4.46
C GLY A 58 -23.70 -20.62 -3.53
N ASP A 59 -22.67 -20.63 -2.69
CA ASP A 59 -22.43 -19.55 -1.73
C ASP A 59 -21.75 -18.32 -2.39
N GLY A 60 -22.31 -17.14 -2.11
CA GLY A 60 -21.72 -15.86 -2.48
C GLY A 60 -20.51 -15.46 -1.60
N CYS A 61 -20.35 -16.12 -0.46
CA CYS A 61 -19.32 -15.88 0.54
C CYS A 61 -18.44 -17.12 0.72
N GLY A 62 -17.17 -16.90 1.02
CA GLY A 62 -16.16 -17.94 1.19
C GLY A 62 -15.09 -17.50 2.17
N ILE A 63 -13.99 -18.23 2.22
CA ILE A 63 -12.87 -17.97 3.14
C ILE A 63 -11.55 -18.10 2.40
N TYR A 64 -10.62 -17.20 2.66
CA TYR A 64 -9.22 -17.33 2.25
C TYR A 64 -8.49 -18.31 3.18
N PRO A 65 -8.05 -19.50 2.72
CA PRO A 65 -7.44 -20.49 3.60
C PRO A 65 -6.11 -20.04 4.21
N CYS A 66 -5.48 -19.03 3.62
CA CYS A 66 -4.19 -18.50 4.07
C CYS A 66 -4.26 -17.70 5.37
N CYS A 67 -5.44 -17.20 5.75
CA CYS A 67 -5.62 -16.30 6.89
C CYS A 67 -6.99 -16.37 7.56
N GLY A 68 -7.95 -17.11 7.00
CA GLY A 68 -9.32 -17.19 7.52
C GLY A 68 -10.19 -15.97 7.22
N GLN A 69 -9.68 -14.95 6.51
CA GLN A 69 -10.47 -13.77 6.16
C GLN A 69 -11.63 -14.13 5.22
N PRO A 70 -12.79 -13.46 5.36
CA PRO A 70 -13.92 -13.68 4.48
C PRO A 70 -13.58 -13.26 3.05
N ALA A 71 -14.05 -14.07 2.10
CA ALA A 71 -13.99 -13.80 0.69
C ALA A 71 -15.42 -13.61 0.16
N VAL A 72 -15.60 -12.69 -0.77
CA VAL A 72 -16.87 -12.52 -1.49
C VAL A 72 -16.62 -12.72 -2.96
N ARG A 73 -17.55 -13.35 -3.68
CA ARG A 73 -17.44 -13.52 -5.14
C ARG A 73 -17.50 -12.20 -5.88
N PHE A 74 -18.26 -11.25 -5.33
CA PHE A 74 -18.46 -9.91 -5.88
C PHE A 74 -18.04 -8.89 -4.84
N ASP A 75 -16.81 -8.39 -4.94
CA ASP A 75 -16.35 -7.27 -4.12
C ASP A 75 -16.49 -5.96 -4.90
N LEU A 76 -17.38 -5.08 -4.44
CA LEU A 76 -17.55 -3.73 -4.99
C LEU A 76 -16.60 -2.71 -4.35
N SER A 77 -15.71 -3.13 -3.45
CA SER A 77 -14.74 -2.26 -2.76
C SER A 77 -13.58 -1.83 -3.67
N ALA A 78 -13.86 -1.53 -4.94
CA ALA A 78 -12.90 -1.16 -5.97
C ALA A 78 -11.82 -0.21 -5.40
N GLY A 79 -10.56 -0.63 -5.49
CA GLY A 79 -9.41 0.12 -4.99
C GLY A 79 -8.89 -0.27 -3.59
N ILE A 80 -9.66 -1.00 -2.77
CA ILE A 80 -9.21 -1.48 -1.45
C ILE A 80 -8.84 -2.97 -1.55
N ARG A 81 -7.55 -3.27 -1.66
CA ARG A 81 -7.06 -4.65 -1.63
C ARG A 81 -6.91 -5.11 -0.18
N ARG A 82 -7.78 -6.04 0.21
CA ARG A 82 -7.65 -6.84 1.43
C ARG A 82 -6.81 -8.07 1.09
N GLY A 83 -5.53 -8.05 1.46
CA GLY A 83 -4.63 -9.19 1.35
C GLY A 83 -3.95 -9.41 2.69
N CYS A 84 -3.72 -10.67 3.07
CA CYS A 84 -3.11 -11.02 4.35
C CYS A 84 -1.58 -11.05 4.32
N ARG A 85 -0.98 -10.87 3.15
CA ARG A 85 0.46 -10.70 2.95
C ARG A 85 0.69 -9.47 2.10
N ALA A 86 1.86 -8.88 2.23
CA ALA A 86 2.32 -7.83 1.36
C ALA A 86 3.66 -8.18 0.72
N LYS A 87 3.93 -7.52 -0.38
CA LYS A 87 5.23 -7.51 -1.06
C LYS A 87 5.46 -6.12 -1.63
N ARG A 88 6.66 -5.87 -2.13
CA ARG A 88 6.98 -4.67 -2.89
C ARG A 88 6.05 -4.51 -4.11
N HIS A 89 5.52 -3.31 -4.30
CA HIS A 89 4.87 -2.91 -5.53
C HIS A 89 5.89 -2.90 -6.68
N THR A 90 5.44 -3.30 -7.87
CA THR A 90 6.25 -3.22 -9.10
C THR A 90 5.86 -1.93 -9.83
N PRO A 91 6.66 -0.86 -9.78
CA PRO A 91 6.25 0.43 -10.34
C PRO A 91 6.16 0.36 -11.86
N ASP A 92 5.00 0.75 -12.39
CA ASP A 92 4.81 0.94 -13.82
C ASP A 92 5.40 2.29 -14.24
N VAL A 93 6.71 2.29 -14.51
CA VAL A 93 7.46 3.46 -15.00
C VAL A 93 7.09 3.89 -16.42
N ARG A 94 6.22 3.15 -17.11
CA ARG A 94 5.72 3.49 -18.46
C ARG A 94 4.33 4.14 -18.42
N SER A 95 3.64 4.05 -17.28
CA SER A 95 2.29 4.59 -17.11
C SER A 95 2.29 6.11 -17.23
N ARG A 96 1.73 6.64 -18.33
CA ARG A 96 1.48 8.08 -18.52
C ARG A 96 0.34 8.65 -17.67
N ALA A 97 -0.36 7.80 -16.91
CA ALA A 97 -1.62 8.15 -16.23
C ALA A 97 -1.48 9.25 -15.16
N LEU A 98 -0.26 9.51 -14.67
CA LEU A 98 0.03 10.56 -13.67
C LEU A 98 0.58 11.85 -14.28
N GLY A 99 0.50 12.04 -15.61
CA GLY A 99 0.97 13.26 -16.30
C GLY A 99 2.49 13.48 -16.26
N SER A 100 3.25 12.58 -15.64
CA SER A 100 4.70 12.60 -15.53
C SER A 100 5.32 11.65 -16.56
N GLY A 101 6.38 12.10 -17.24
CA GLY A 101 7.12 11.25 -18.17
C GLY A 101 7.85 10.10 -17.45
N ALA A 102 8.12 9.00 -18.15
CA ALA A 102 8.79 7.82 -17.61
C ALA A 102 10.07 8.12 -16.81
N SER A 103 10.84 9.12 -17.24
CA SER A 103 12.06 9.59 -16.55
C SER A 103 11.80 10.18 -15.16
N ALA A 104 10.67 10.88 -14.97
CA ALA A 104 10.30 11.43 -13.66
C ALA A 104 9.88 10.32 -12.70
N GLN A 105 9.13 9.32 -13.17
CA GLN A 105 8.72 8.17 -12.35
C GLN A 105 9.91 7.31 -11.92
N ALA A 106 10.87 7.08 -12.82
CA ALA A 106 12.12 6.39 -12.48
C ALA A 106 12.88 7.10 -11.35
N ARG A 107 12.99 8.43 -11.41
CA ARG A 107 13.62 9.22 -10.32
C ARG A 107 12.89 9.10 -8.99
N LEU A 108 11.55 9.03 -8.99
CA LEU A 108 10.78 8.83 -7.76
C LEU A 108 11.10 7.47 -7.12
N VAL A 109 11.25 6.42 -7.92
CA VAL A 109 11.67 5.09 -7.44
C VAL A 109 13.08 5.17 -6.84
N ASP A 110 14.03 5.80 -7.53
CA ASP A 110 15.40 5.95 -7.04
C ASP A 110 15.47 6.70 -5.70
N VAL A 111 14.68 7.77 -5.54
CA VAL A 111 14.57 8.50 -4.27
C VAL A 111 13.98 7.61 -3.17
N ALA A 112 12.91 6.86 -3.46
CA ALA A 112 12.29 5.99 -2.46
C ALA A 112 13.23 4.88 -1.98
N LEU A 113 14.05 4.31 -2.88
CA LEU A 113 15.02 3.28 -2.52
C LEU A 113 16.22 3.85 -1.75
N SER A 114 16.73 5.02 -2.17
CA SER A 114 17.89 5.66 -1.51
C SER A 114 17.59 6.22 -0.12
N LEU A 115 16.33 6.58 0.16
CA LEU A 115 15.87 7.10 1.45
C LEU A 115 14.97 6.09 2.19
N GLY A 116 15.12 4.80 1.92
CA GLY A 116 14.24 3.73 2.37
C GLY A 116 13.87 3.80 3.86
N ASP A 117 14.87 3.93 4.73
CA ASP A 117 14.70 3.96 6.19
C ASP A 117 13.88 5.16 6.71
N LEU A 118 13.79 6.22 5.91
CA LEU A 118 13.13 7.45 6.27
C LEU A 118 11.74 7.58 5.65
N VAL A 119 11.62 7.13 4.41
CA VAL A 119 10.47 7.32 3.54
C VAL A 119 9.50 6.14 3.60
N LEU A 120 10.01 4.91 3.69
CA LEU A 120 9.16 3.72 3.62
C LEU A 120 8.50 3.43 4.97
N ILE A 121 7.21 3.10 4.91
CA ILE A 121 6.42 2.64 6.05
C ILE A 121 6.50 1.12 6.07
N PRO A 122 6.95 0.49 7.17
CA PRO A 122 6.88 -0.95 7.32
C PRO A 122 5.44 -1.45 7.18
N PHE A 123 5.24 -2.57 6.51
CA PHE A 123 3.92 -3.18 6.45
C PHE A 123 3.59 -3.85 7.79
N ASP A 124 2.59 -3.34 8.50
CA ASP A 124 2.01 -4.00 9.67
C ASP A 124 0.78 -4.79 9.22
N ALA A 125 0.92 -6.11 9.08
CA ALA A 125 -0.23 -7.02 8.91
C ALA A 125 -1.02 -7.06 10.23
N ARG A 126 -1.99 -6.15 10.41
CA ARG A 126 -2.98 -6.24 11.50
C ARG A 126 -4.16 -7.09 11.11
#